data_AF-A0A377N8P5-F1
#
_entry.id   AF-A0A377N8P5-F1
#
_cell.length_a   1.000
_cell.length_b   1.000
_cell.length_c   1.000
_cell.angle_alpha   90.00
_cell.angle_beta   90.00
_cell.angle_gamma   90.00
#
_symmetry.space_group_name_H-M   'P 1'
#
loop_
_entity.id
_entity.type
_entity.pdbx_description
1 polymer ?
#
loop_
_entity_poly.entity_id
_entity_poly.type
_entity_poly.pdbx_seq_one_letter_code
_entity_poly.pdbx_strand_id
1 'polypeptide(L)'
;MVVEDNFVAGRPAWEEVGAQLVSDVLPFEQMKLRMLNGSHSFLAYLGYLAGYQYINECMEDPNYKRAAHNLMLKEQAPTLSVKGINLQDYADSLIARYINPSLKHRTWQIAMDGTMKLPQRMLDSVRWHLQNGGDFSLLALGVAGWMRYVGGVDDAGAVIEIKDPMAEKLAQIVSNSEDGEARVNALLALHSVFGDALAKNAQAVEAIQQAYASLQQHGAKQSVANYVG
;
A
#
# COMPACT_ATOMS: atom_id res chain seq x y z
N MET A 1 14.73 16.73 4.17
CA MET A 1 14.84 15.70 5.24
C MET A 1 14.16 16.30 6.48
N VAL A 2 13.32 15.57 7.21
CA VAL A 2 12.71 16.05 8.47
C VAL A 2 13.38 15.31 9.61
N VAL A 3 13.84 16.01 10.64
CA VAL A 3 14.61 15.44 11.76
C VAL A 3 14.08 16.02 13.07
N GLU A 4 13.90 15.16 14.07
CA GLU A 4 13.58 15.61 15.43
C GLU A 4 14.81 16.32 16.05
N ASP A 5 14.64 17.55 16.52
CA ASP A 5 15.74 18.34 17.10
C ASP A 5 15.99 17.96 18.57
N ASN A 6 16.54 16.76 18.78
CA ASN A 6 16.77 16.18 20.09
C ASN A 6 18.17 15.53 20.19
N PHE A 7 19.21 16.37 20.21
CA PHE A 7 20.60 15.95 20.20
C PHE A 7 21.32 16.30 21.50
N VAL A 8 21.86 15.28 22.19
CA VAL A 8 22.54 15.43 23.49
C VAL A 8 23.94 16.04 23.43
N ALA A 9 24.56 16.07 22.24
CA ALA A 9 25.94 16.52 22.05
C ALA A 9 26.07 17.48 20.85
N GLY A 10 25.07 18.32 20.65
CA GLY A 10 24.95 19.18 19.47
C GLY A 10 24.71 18.38 18.19
N ARG A 11 24.54 19.11 17.08
CA ARG A 11 24.33 18.56 15.74
C ARG A 11 24.90 19.49 14.68
N PRO A 12 25.17 19.00 13.46
CA PRO A 12 25.43 19.87 12.33
C PRO A 12 24.25 20.81 12.05
N ALA A 13 24.52 21.95 11.39
CA ALA A 13 23.52 22.91 10.94
C ALA A 13 22.79 22.42 9.67
N TRP A 14 22.16 21.24 9.72
CA TRP A 14 21.48 20.65 8.56
C TRP A 14 20.32 21.51 8.02
N GLU A 15 19.75 22.38 8.85
CA GLU A 15 18.77 23.39 8.45
C GLU A 15 19.30 24.34 7.38
N GLU A 16 20.60 24.64 7.38
CA GLU A 16 21.22 25.50 6.38
C GLU A 16 21.31 24.83 4.99
N VAL A 17 21.20 23.50 4.95
CA VAL A 17 21.19 22.70 3.71
C VAL A 17 19.84 22.04 3.44
N GLY A 18 18.76 22.56 4.04
CA GLY A 18 17.39 22.19 3.71
C GLY A 18 16.78 21.03 4.52
N ALA A 19 17.38 20.65 5.66
CA ALA A 19 16.67 19.84 6.64
C ALA A 19 15.62 20.69 7.39
N GLN A 20 14.46 20.10 7.67
CA GLN A 20 13.45 20.68 8.53
C GLN A 20 13.62 20.08 9.92
N LEU A 21 13.88 20.92 10.91
CA LEU A 21 13.99 20.50 12.29
C LEU A 21 12.67 20.75 12.99
N VAL A 22 12.16 19.70 13.63
CA VAL A 22 10.85 19.68 14.27
C VAL A 22 10.96 19.12 15.68
N SER A 23 9.98 19.43 16.52
CA SER A 23 9.89 18.86 17.87
C SER A 23 9.28 17.45 17.90
N ASP A 24 8.58 17.05 16.84
CA ASP A 24 7.96 15.73 16.69
C ASP A 24 7.93 15.35 15.20
N VAL A 25 8.64 14.28 14.84
CA VAL A 25 8.76 13.81 13.45
C VAL A 25 7.60 12.87 13.05
N LEU A 26 6.88 12.30 14.02
CA LEU A 26 5.92 11.23 13.80
C LEU A 26 4.81 11.59 12.78
N PRO A 27 4.21 12.80 12.78
CA PRO A 27 3.20 13.16 11.78
C PRO A 27 3.75 13.18 10.35
N PHE A 28 5.01 13.58 10.17
CA PHE A 28 5.66 13.61 8.86
C PHE A 28 6.03 12.19 8.38
N GLU A 29 6.47 11.32 9.31
CA GLU A 29 6.72 9.92 9.01
C GLU A 29 5.43 9.20 8.60
N GLN A 30 4.34 9.38 9.34
CA GLN A 30 3.04 8.81 9.00
C GLN A 30 2.55 9.31 7.64
N MET A 31 2.68 10.61 7.36
CA MET A 31 2.32 11.19 6.05
C MET A 31 3.09 10.50 4.92
N LYS A 32 4.42 10.34 5.06
CA LYS A 32 5.24 9.64 4.07
C LYS A 32 4.86 8.15 3.96
N LEU A 33 4.76 7.44 5.08
CA LEU A 33 4.48 6.01 5.12
C LEU A 33 3.12 5.66 4.50
N ARG A 34 2.11 6.52 4.69
CA ARG A 34 0.76 6.28 4.18
C ARG A 34 0.59 6.78 2.75
N MET A 35 0.85 8.07 2.50
CA MET A 35 0.58 8.66 1.18
C MET A 35 1.61 8.25 0.12
N LEU A 36 2.90 8.21 0.44
CA LEU A 36 3.94 7.78 -0.51
C LEU A 36 4.12 6.27 -0.45
N ASN A 37 4.50 5.70 0.69
CA ASN A 37 4.83 4.28 0.72
C ASN A 37 3.58 3.39 0.54
N GLY A 38 2.41 3.78 1.05
CA GLY A 38 1.14 3.08 0.85
C GLY A 38 0.69 3.06 -0.61
N SER A 39 0.70 4.21 -1.28
CA SER A 39 0.37 4.25 -2.72
C SER A 39 1.39 3.50 -3.58
N HIS A 40 2.68 3.54 -3.24
CA HIS A 40 3.70 2.73 -3.91
C HIS A 40 3.42 1.22 -3.76
N SER A 41 3.05 0.76 -2.57
CA SER A 41 2.70 -0.65 -2.35
C SER A 41 1.42 -1.03 -3.13
N PHE A 42 0.41 -0.17 -3.14
CA PHE A 42 -0.81 -0.37 -3.94
C PHE A 42 -0.48 -0.55 -5.43
N LEU A 43 0.30 0.38 -5.99
CA LEU A 43 0.73 0.34 -7.39
C LEU A 43 1.65 -0.84 -7.70
N ALA A 44 2.50 -1.23 -6.74
CA ALA A 44 3.41 -2.35 -6.92
C ALA A 44 2.69 -3.67 -7.09
N TYR A 45 1.76 -4.02 -6.19
CA TYR A 45 1.04 -5.29 -6.26
C TYR A 45 0.09 -5.32 -7.47
N LEU A 46 -0.77 -4.33 -7.59
CA LEU A 46 -1.79 -4.29 -8.65
C LEU A 46 -1.18 -4.03 -10.02
N GLY A 47 -0.10 -3.26 -10.08
CA GLY A 47 0.62 -2.99 -11.33
C GLY A 47 1.36 -4.23 -11.81
N TYR A 48 2.08 -4.91 -10.92
CA TYR A 48 2.77 -6.16 -11.28
C TYR A 48 1.79 -7.23 -11.77
N LEU A 49 0.68 -7.44 -11.07
CA LEU A 49 -0.37 -8.38 -11.48
C LEU A 49 -0.94 -8.06 -12.87
N ALA A 50 -1.11 -6.78 -13.18
CA ALA A 50 -1.57 -6.29 -14.49
C ALA A 50 -0.50 -6.29 -15.59
N GLY A 51 0.73 -6.73 -15.30
CA GLY A 51 1.83 -6.77 -16.25
C GLY A 51 2.64 -5.48 -16.38
N TYR A 52 2.45 -4.50 -15.50
CA TYR A 52 3.27 -3.29 -15.44
C TYR A 52 4.58 -3.58 -14.69
N GLN A 53 5.70 -3.47 -15.41
CA GLN A 53 7.04 -3.69 -14.88
C GLN A 53 7.52 -2.54 -14.00
N TYR A 54 7.11 -1.31 -14.31
CA TYR A 54 7.56 -0.10 -13.62
C TYR A 54 6.41 0.80 -13.15
N ILE A 55 6.67 1.59 -12.11
CA ILE A 55 5.66 2.53 -11.56
C ILE A 55 5.20 3.57 -12.59
N ASN A 56 6.08 4.04 -13.46
CA ASN A 56 5.71 5.00 -14.51
C ASN A 56 4.73 4.39 -15.52
N GLU A 57 4.81 3.09 -15.81
CA GLU A 57 3.85 2.39 -16.66
C GLU A 57 2.46 2.33 -16.00
N CYS A 58 2.40 2.12 -14.67
CA CYS A 58 1.15 2.26 -13.94
C CYS A 58 0.56 3.68 -14.08
N MET A 59 1.40 4.72 -14.20
CA MET A 59 0.93 6.11 -14.33
C MET A 59 0.46 6.47 -15.75
N GLU A 60 0.82 5.67 -16.75
CA GLU A 60 0.28 5.79 -18.12
C GLU A 60 -1.18 5.30 -18.19
N ASP A 61 -1.60 4.43 -17.27
CA ASP A 61 -2.99 4.01 -17.12
C ASP A 61 -3.79 5.05 -16.30
N PRO A 62 -4.80 5.73 -16.89
CA PRO A 62 -5.58 6.75 -16.21
C PRO A 62 -6.30 6.26 -14.94
N ASN A 63 -6.68 4.98 -14.91
CA ASN A 63 -7.40 4.41 -13.77
C ASN A 63 -6.44 4.18 -12.60
N TYR A 64 -5.22 3.70 -12.84
CA TYR A 64 -4.20 3.54 -11.78
C TYR A 64 -3.74 4.89 -11.24
N LYS A 65 -3.54 5.88 -12.11
CA LYS A 65 -3.23 7.25 -11.69
C LYS A 65 -4.34 7.83 -10.80
N ARG A 66 -5.60 7.66 -11.20
CA ARG A 66 -6.77 8.11 -10.42
C ARG A 66 -6.90 7.34 -9.10
N ALA A 67 -6.69 6.03 -9.11
CA ALA A 67 -6.75 5.19 -7.93
C ALA A 67 -5.68 5.57 -6.91
N ALA A 68 -4.43 5.76 -7.34
CA ALA A 68 -3.36 6.21 -6.45
C ALA A 68 -3.67 7.58 -5.84
N HIS A 69 -4.18 8.52 -6.63
CA HIS A 69 -4.54 9.87 -6.15
C HIS A 69 -5.73 9.83 -5.16
N ASN A 70 -6.78 9.07 -5.49
CA ASN A 70 -7.91 8.85 -4.59
C ASN A 70 -7.48 8.16 -3.30
N LEU A 71 -6.65 7.12 -3.37
CA LEU A 71 -6.08 6.46 -2.19
C LEU A 71 -5.32 7.46 -1.32
N MET A 72 -4.46 8.30 -1.91
CA MET A 72 -3.70 9.31 -1.16
C MET A 72 -4.61 10.29 -0.43
N LEU A 73 -5.64 10.82 -1.09
CA LEU A 73 -6.41 11.96 -0.55
C LEU A 73 -7.69 11.57 0.18
N LYS A 74 -8.37 10.54 -0.28
CA LYS A 74 -9.65 10.11 0.30
C LYS A 74 -9.46 9.10 1.42
N GLU A 75 -8.41 8.29 1.37
CA GLU A 75 -8.25 7.18 2.31
C GLU A 75 -7.01 7.32 3.20
N GLN A 76 -5.90 7.88 2.70
CA GLN A 76 -4.69 8.05 3.52
C GLN A 76 -4.68 9.40 4.25
N ALA A 77 -4.91 10.50 3.54
CA ALA A 77 -4.85 11.85 4.11
C ALA A 77 -5.76 12.08 5.34
N PRO A 78 -7.01 11.58 5.41
CA PRO A 78 -7.87 11.78 6.59
C PRO A 78 -7.32 11.15 7.88
N THR A 79 -6.42 10.17 7.73
CA THR A 79 -5.81 9.45 8.86
C THR A 79 -4.63 10.19 9.49
N LEU A 80 -4.20 11.32 8.90
CA LEU A 80 -3.00 12.05 9.26
C LEU A 80 -3.29 13.23 10.19
N SER A 81 -2.34 13.51 11.08
CA SER A 81 -2.39 14.63 12.03
C SER A 81 -1.40 15.76 11.71
N VAL A 82 -0.69 15.66 10.57
CA VAL A 82 0.34 16.63 10.16
C VAL A 82 -0.24 18.02 9.96
N LYS A 83 0.47 19.05 10.43
CA LYS A 83 0.06 20.47 10.34
C LYS A 83 0.95 21.23 9.37
N GLY A 84 0.41 22.28 8.75
CA GLY A 84 1.17 23.18 7.88
C GLY A 84 1.56 22.60 6.53
N ILE A 85 1.05 21.43 6.17
CA ILE A 85 1.26 20.80 4.86
C ILE A 85 -0.05 20.76 4.09
N ASN A 86 -0.03 21.23 2.85
CA ASN A 86 -1.13 21.00 1.93
C ASN A 86 -1.03 19.58 1.36
N LEU A 87 -1.91 18.69 1.82
CA LEU A 87 -1.89 17.28 1.42
C LEU A 87 -2.30 17.08 -0.05
N GLN A 88 -3.07 18.00 -0.65
CA GLN A 88 -3.39 18.02 -2.08
C GLN A 88 -2.11 18.23 -2.90
N ASP A 89 -1.39 19.33 -2.63
CA ASP A 89 -0.13 19.64 -3.31
C ASP A 89 0.90 18.53 -3.11
N TYR A 90 0.92 17.93 -1.92
CA TYR A 90 1.78 16.78 -1.65
C TYR A 90 1.40 15.59 -2.53
N ALA A 91 0.13 15.17 -2.59
CA ALA A 91 -0.33 14.08 -3.45
C ALA A 91 -0.01 14.35 -4.93
N ASP A 92 -0.24 15.56 -5.42
CA ASP A 92 0.06 15.95 -6.80
C ASP A 92 1.56 15.88 -7.09
N SER A 93 2.40 16.28 -6.14
CA SER A 93 3.86 16.12 -6.24
C SER A 93 4.29 14.65 -6.28
N LEU A 94 3.60 13.76 -5.55
CA LEU A 94 3.88 12.33 -5.57
C LEU A 94 3.53 11.71 -6.92
N ILE A 95 2.36 12.05 -7.47
CA ILE A 95 1.96 11.61 -8.81
C ILE A 95 2.96 12.10 -9.86
N ALA A 96 3.39 13.37 -9.80
CA ALA A 96 4.41 13.89 -10.71
C ALA A 96 5.74 13.11 -10.60
N ARG A 97 6.14 12.71 -9.39
CA ARG A 97 7.33 11.88 -9.17
C ARG A 97 7.17 10.46 -9.73
N TYR A 98 5.99 9.86 -9.65
CA TYR A 98 5.72 8.52 -10.18
C TYR A 98 5.72 8.49 -11.71
N ILE A 99 5.34 9.59 -12.36
CA ILE A 99 5.36 9.72 -13.83
C ILE A 99 6.79 9.78 -14.38
N ASN A 100 7.77 10.21 -13.59
CA ASN A 100 9.13 10.48 -14.07
C ASN A 100 9.78 9.22 -14.71
N PRO A 101 9.96 9.19 -16.05
CA PRO A 101 10.44 7.99 -16.76
C PRO A 101 11.95 7.73 -16.53
N SER A 102 12.69 8.71 -16.00
CA SER A 102 14.09 8.52 -15.63
C SER A 102 14.25 7.63 -14.39
N LEU A 103 13.19 7.44 -13.60
CA LEU A 103 13.16 6.58 -12.42
C LEU A 103 12.54 5.23 -12.76
N LYS A 104 13.39 4.25 -13.08
CA LYS A 104 12.97 2.87 -13.39
C LYS A 104 12.66 2.06 -12.11
N HIS A 105 11.70 2.53 -11.31
CA HIS A 105 11.26 1.84 -10.11
C HIS A 105 10.43 0.61 -10.48
N ARG A 106 11.02 -0.58 -10.33
CA ARG A 106 10.33 -1.84 -10.64
C ARG A 106 9.22 -2.10 -9.62
N THR A 107 8.03 -2.44 -10.10
CA THR A 107 6.90 -2.86 -9.26
C THR A 107 7.30 -4.03 -8.36
N TRP A 108 8.00 -5.02 -8.92
CA TRP A 108 8.54 -6.17 -8.18
C TRP A 108 9.46 -5.80 -7.01
N GLN A 109 10.38 -4.83 -7.20
CA GLN A 109 11.29 -4.40 -6.13
C GLN A 109 10.54 -3.70 -4.99
N ILE A 110 9.49 -2.94 -5.32
CA ILE A 110 8.67 -2.28 -4.32
C ILE A 110 7.81 -3.30 -3.56
N ALA A 111 7.32 -4.33 -4.26
CA ALA A 111 6.47 -5.39 -3.73
C ALA A 111 7.16 -6.31 -2.71
N MET A 112 8.50 -6.37 -2.69
CA MET A 112 9.28 -7.14 -1.72
C MET A 112 8.91 -6.83 -0.28
N ASP A 113 9.14 -7.75 0.65
CA ASP A 113 8.98 -7.55 2.10
C ASP A 113 7.59 -6.99 2.48
N GLY A 114 6.55 -7.44 1.78
CA GLY A 114 5.18 -6.98 1.97
C GLY A 114 4.68 -7.19 3.39
N THR A 115 5.06 -8.30 4.04
CA THR A 115 4.70 -8.58 5.44
C THR A 115 5.22 -7.53 6.42
N MET A 116 6.38 -6.93 6.11
CA MET A 116 6.99 -5.87 6.91
C MET A 116 6.46 -4.48 6.57
N LYS A 117 5.76 -4.34 5.45
CA LYS A 117 5.35 -3.05 4.87
C LYS A 117 3.86 -2.76 5.07
N LEU A 118 3.01 -3.78 4.94
CA LEU A 118 1.56 -3.63 5.02
C LEU A 118 1.05 -2.94 6.30
N PRO A 119 1.55 -3.29 7.52
CA PRO A 119 1.01 -2.72 8.75
C PRO A 119 0.97 -1.19 8.76
N GLN A 120 2.11 -0.56 8.54
CA GLN A 120 2.29 0.89 8.62
C GLN A 120 1.91 1.63 7.32
N ARG A 121 1.72 0.93 6.21
CA ARG A 121 1.39 1.52 4.90
C ARG A 121 -0.10 1.51 4.59
N MET A 122 -0.84 0.51 5.10
CA MET A 122 -2.25 0.31 4.77
C MET A 122 -3.09 -0.07 5.98
N LEU A 123 -2.65 -1.03 6.80
CA LEU A 123 -3.52 -1.62 7.83
C LEU A 123 -3.85 -0.65 8.96
N ASP A 124 -2.91 0.22 9.35
CA ASP A 124 -3.21 1.28 10.31
C ASP A 124 -4.26 2.28 9.81
N SER A 125 -4.26 2.56 8.50
CA SER A 125 -5.28 3.40 7.88
C SER A 125 -6.63 2.70 7.81
N VAL A 126 -6.65 1.39 7.52
CA VAL A 126 -7.87 0.57 7.60
C VAL A 126 -8.44 0.60 9.02
N ARG A 127 -7.60 0.40 10.05
CA ARG A 127 -8.03 0.47 11.45
C ARG A 127 -8.62 1.85 11.81
N TRP A 128 -8.02 2.93 11.30
CA TRP A 128 -8.55 4.27 11.48
C TRP A 128 -9.95 4.40 10.86
N HIS A 129 -10.16 3.94 9.63
CA HIS A 129 -11.46 4.03 8.96
C HIS A 129 -12.54 3.17 9.64
N LEU A 130 -12.20 1.97 10.10
CA LEU A 130 -13.11 1.12 10.87
C LEU A 130 -13.59 1.80 12.16
N GLN A 131 -12.74 2.61 12.79
CA GLN A 131 -13.08 3.34 14.01
C GLN A 131 -13.89 4.63 13.73
N ASN A 132 -13.70 5.24 12.55
CA ASN A 132 -14.26 6.55 12.21
C ASN A 132 -15.40 6.48 11.18
N GLY A 133 -15.76 5.28 10.69
CA GLY A 133 -16.82 5.07 9.70
C GLY A 133 -16.49 5.60 8.30
N GLY A 134 -15.21 5.67 7.95
CA GLY A 134 -14.76 6.14 6.63
C GLY A 134 -14.70 5.01 5.58
N ASP A 135 -14.63 5.41 4.31
CA ASP A 135 -14.41 4.48 3.19
C ASP A 135 -12.92 4.10 3.12
N PHE A 136 -12.66 2.80 2.95
CA PHE A 136 -11.32 2.23 2.81
C PHE A 136 -11.25 1.23 1.65
N SER A 137 -12.08 1.41 0.63
CA SER A 137 -12.22 0.48 -0.50
C SER A 137 -10.91 0.29 -1.29
N LEU A 138 -10.13 1.34 -1.55
CA LEU A 138 -8.84 1.22 -2.24
C LEU A 138 -7.75 0.63 -1.34
N LEU A 139 -7.79 0.89 -0.02
CA LEU A 139 -6.94 0.21 0.96
C LEU A 139 -7.25 -1.30 0.99
N ALA A 140 -8.52 -1.69 1.01
CA ALA A 140 -8.94 -3.09 0.93
C ALA A 140 -8.47 -3.74 -0.39
N LEU A 141 -8.60 -3.02 -1.52
CA LEU A 141 -8.07 -3.46 -2.81
C LEU A 141 -6.54 -3.61 -2.81
N GLY A 142 -5.81 -2.70 -2.16
CA GLY A 142 -4.36 -2.80 -2.01
C GLY A 142 -3.93 -4.03 -1.19
N VAL A 143 -4.65 -4.32 -0.11
CA VAL A 143 -4.43 -5.52 0.72
C VAL A 143 -4.77 -6.79 -0.06
N ALA A 144 -5.90 -6.82 -0.76
CA ALA A 144 -6.27 -7.93 -1.63
C ALA A 144 -5.27 -8.13 -2.78
N GLY A 145 -4.72 -7.05 -3.33
CA GLY A 145 -3.64 -7.06 -4.32
C GLY A 145 -2.39 -7.75 -3.79
N TRP A 146 -1.97 -7.46 -2.56
CA TRP A 146 -0.88 -8.19 -1.90
C TRP A 146 -1.22 -9.68 -1.74
N MET A 147 -2.43 -10.01 -1.26
CA MET A 147 -2.87 -11.41 -1.09
C MET A 147 -2.87 -12.18 -2.41
N ARG A 148 -3.29 -11.54 -3.51
CA ARG A 148 -3.29 -12.12 -4.86
C ARG A 148 -1.87 -12.29 -5.38
N TYR A 149 -0.99 -11.31 -5.14
CA TYR A 149 0.43 -11.33 -5.49
C TYR A 149 1.18 -12.48 -4.80
N VAL A 150 1.02 -12.65 -3.48
CA VAL A 150 1.69 -13.74 -2.75
C VAL A 150 1.15 -15.13 -3.09
N GLY A 151 0.03 -15.21 -3.81
CA GLY A 151 -0.46 -16.43 -4.45
C GLY A 151 0.50 -16.99 -5.51
N GLY A 152 1.48 -16.20 -5.97
CA GLY A 152 2.63 -16.70 -6.74
C GLY A 152 2.40 -16.82 -8.25
N VAL A 153 1.25 -16.36 -8.77
CA VAL A 153 0.93 -16.36 -10.21
C VAL A 153 0.29 -15.02 -10.58
N ASP A 154 0.72 -14.37 -11.66
CA ASP A 154 0.13 -13.11 -12.13
C ASP A 154 -1.17 -13.33 -12.94
N ASP A 155 -1.73 -12.27 -13.52
CA ASP A 155 -2.97 -12.38 -14.31
C ASP A 155 -2.73 -12.97 -15.72
N ALA A 156 -1.48 -13.02 -16.17
CA ALA A 156 -1.08 -13.71 -17.41
C ALA A 156 -0.73 -15.19 -17.19
N GLY A 157 -0.79 -15.68 -15.94
CA GLY A 157 -0.46 -17.06 -15.59
C GLY A 157 1.04 -17.31 -15.39
N ALA A 158 1.88 -16.27 -15.36
CA ALA A 158 3.30 -16.40 -15.11
C ALA A 158 3.61 -16.50 -13.60
N VAL A 159 4.64 -17.27 -13.26
CA VAL A 159 5.07 -17.47 -11.88
C VAL A 159 5.73 -16.21 -11.33
N ILE A 160 5.35 -15.83 -10.12
CA ILE A 160 5.90 -14.70 -9.39
C ILE A 160 6.93 -15.21 -8.38
N GLU A 161 8.15 -14.68 -8.44
CA GLU A 161 9.12 -14.90 -7.36
C GLU A 161 8.79 -14.01 -6.17
N ILE A 162 8.33 -14.61 -5.07
CA ILE A 162 8.00 -13.90 -3.82
C ILE A 162 9.29 -13.68 -3.01
N LYS A 163 9.68 -12.41 -2.87
CA LYS A 163 10.77 -11.96 -1.99
C LYS A 163 10.17 -11.34 -0.73
N ASP A 164 10.15 -12.10 0.35
CA ASP A 164 9.61 -11.67 1.64
C ASP A 164 10.28 -12.45 2.77
N PRO A 165 10.54 -11.86 3.95
CA PRO A 165 11.09 -12.58 5.10
C PRO A 165 10.24 -13.78 5.54
N MET A 166 8.94 -13.76 5.23
CA MET A 166 7.99 -14.84 5.53
C MET A 166 7.64 -15.67 4.28
N ALA A 167 8.44 -15.65 3.21
CA ALA A 167 8.12 -16.30 1.94
C ALA A 167 7.75 -17.78 2.07
N GLU A 168 8.48 -18.57 2.85
CA GLU A 168 8.15 -19.99 3.08
C GLU A 168 6.81 -20.16 3.77
N LYS A 169 6.51 -19.32 4.76
CA LYS A 169 5.24 -19.37 5.50
C LYS A 169 4.06 -18.97 4.60
N LEU A 170 4.25 -17.96 3.76
CA LEU A 170 3.27 -17.54 2.76
C LEU A 170 3.00 -18.67 1.76
N ALA A 171 4.05 -19.32 1.25
CA ALA A 171 3.91 -20.45 0.33
C ALA A 171 3.14 -21.62 0.97
N GLN A 172 3.41 -21.94 2.25
CA GLN A 172 2.64 -22.95 2.98
C GLN A 172 1.17 -22.59 3.16
N ILE A 173 0.86 -21.31 3.43
CA ILE A 173 -0.53 -20.85 3.55
C ILE A 173 -1.25 -20.99 2.20
N VAL A 174 -0.60 -20.55 1.12
CA VAL A 174 -1.14 -20.62 -0.23
C VAL A 174 -1.34 -22.08 -0.66
N SER A 175 -0.40 -22.99 -0.38
CA SER A 175 -0.53 -24.41 -0.75
C SER A 175 -1.63 -25.14 0.02
N ASN A 176 -1.97 -24.66 1.23
CA ASN A 176 -2.94 -25.28 2.13
C ASN A 176 -4.32 -24.59 2.11
N SER A 177 -4.56 -23.67 1.17
CA SER A 177 -5.84 -22.98 1.03
C SER A 177 -6.31 -22.95 -0.42
N GLU A 178 -7.62 -23.14 -0.62
CA GLU A 178 -8.25 -22.95 -1.92
C GLU A 178 -8.21 -21.47 -2.34
N ASP A 179 -8.15 -21.20 -3.65
CA ASP A 179 -8.25 -19.83 -4.16
C ASP A 179 -9.61 -19.20 -3.80
N GLY A 180 -9.61 -17.89 -3.56
CA GLY A 180 -10.79 -17.13 -3.14
C GLY A 180 -10.85 -16.90 -1.63
N GLU A 181 -12.04 -17.00 -1.04
CA GLU A 181 -12.29 -16.64 0.36
C GLU A 181 -11.45 -17.44 1.36
N ALA A 182 -11.22 -18.74 1.09
CA ALA A 182 -10.41 -19.59 1.95
C ALA A 182 -8.96 -19.08 2.05
N ARG A 183 -8.35 -18.69 0.94
CA ARG A 183 -7.02 -18.08 0.90
C ARG A 183 -6.96 -16.72 1.57
N VAL A 184 -7.98 -15.87 1.39
CA VAL A 184 -8.08 -14.59 2.11
C VAL A 184 -8.10 -14.81 3.62
N ASN A 185 -8.95 -15.72 4.10
CA ASN A 185 -9.06 -16.02 5.54
C ASN A 185 -7.77 -16.61 6.10
N ALA A 186 -7.11 -17.50 5.36
CA ALA A 186 -5.86 -18.13 5.78
C ALA A 186 -4.70 -17.11 5.87
N LEU A 187 -4.64 -16.14 4.94
CA LEU A 187 -3.65 -15.05 4.99
C LEU A 187 -3.96 -14.05 6.09
N LEU A 188 -5.23 -13.69 6.31
CA LEU A 188 -5.65 -12.81 7.41
C LEU A 188 -5.30 -13.38 8.79
N ALA A 189 -5.18 -14.71 8.93
CA ALA A 189 -4.76 -15.37 10.16
C ALA A 189 -3.27 -15.15 10.51
N LEU A 190 -2.48 -14.49 9.65
CA LEU A 190 -1.12 -14.06 9.97
C LEU A 190 -1.12 -12.92 10.99
N HIS A 191 -1.16 -13.27 12.27
CA HIS A 191 -1.21 -12.32 13.39
C HIS A 191 -0.07 -11.29 13.35
N SER A 192 1.14 -11.68 12.96
CA SER A 192 2.29 -10.78 12.86
C SER A 192 2.12 -9.63 11.85
N VAL A 193 1.20 -9.79 10.88
CA VAL A 193 0.91 -8.78 9.85
C VAL A 193 -0.40 -8.06 10.17
N PHE A 194 -1.48 -8.81 10.38
CA PHE A 194 -2.83 -8.26 10.47
C PHE A 194 -3.27 -7.93 11.91
N GLY A 195 -2.64 -8.56 12.91
CA GLY A 195 -3.11 -8.56 14.29
C GLY A 195 -4.48 -9.25 14.45
N ASP A 196 -4.92 -9.44 15.69
CA ASP A 196 -6.16 -10.18 15.98
C ASP A 196 -7.43 -9.42 15.61
N ALA A 197 -7.42 -8.10 15.76
CA ALA A 197 -8.64 -7.30 15.64
C ALA A 197 -9.14 -7.23 14.19
N LEU A 198 -8.21 -7.14 13.22
CA LEU A 198 -8.58 -7.00 11.82
C LEU A 198 -9.18 -8.30 11.25
N ALA A 199 -8.57 -9.45 11.56
CA ALA A 199 -9.04 -10.76 11.13
C ALA A 199 -10.43 -11.15 11.68
N LYS A 200 -10.87 -10.49 12.76
CA LYS A 200 -12.19 -10.71 13.38
C LYS A 200 -13.20 -9.60 13.04
N ASN A 201 -12.80 -8.57 12.31
CA ASN A 201 -13.68 -7.47 11.95
C ASN A 201 -14.43 -7.82 10.65
N ALA A 202 -15.74 -8.07 10.75
CA ALA A 202 -16.56 -8.50 9.62
C ALA A 202 -16.50 -7.52 8.43
N GLN A 203 -16.54 -6.20 8.69
CA GLN A 203 -16.48 -5.18 7.64
C GLN A 203 -15.14 -5.20 6.90
N ALA A 204 -14.03 -5.37 7.61
CA ALA A 204 -12.70 -5.47 7.01
C ALA A 204 -12.55 -6.74 6.18
N VAL A 205 -12.97 -7.88 6.74
CA VAL A 205 -12.91 -9.20 6.07
C VAL A 205 -13.73 -9.17 4.79
N GLU A 206 -14.98 -8.69 4.87
CA GLU A 206 -15.89 -8.60 3.72
C GLU A 206 -15.32 -7.70 2.62
N ALA A 207 -14.83 -6.50 2.96
CA ALA A 207 -14.26 -5.58 1.98
C ALA A 207 -13.02 -6.19 1.27
N ILE A 208 -12.15 -6.88 2.01
CA ILE A 208 -10.97 -7.53 1.43
C ILE A 208 -11.37 -8.73 0.56
N GLN A 209 -12.34 -9.54 0.98
CA GLN A 209 -12.86 -10.67 0.20
C GLN A 209 -13.52 -10.20 -1.10
N GLN A 210 -14.34 -9.14 -1.05
CA GLN A 210 -14.97 -8.55 -2.23
C GLN A 210 -13.91 -8.02 -3.22
N ALA A 211 -12.90 -7.32 -2.71
CA ALA A 211 -11.80 -6.85 -3.53
C ALA A 211 -11.00 -8.01 -4.15
N TYR A 212 -10.74 -9.07 -3.37
CA TYR A 212 -10.05 -10.27 -3.86
C TYR A 212 -10.85 -10.99 -4.94
N ALA A 213 -12.15 -11.15 -4.75
CA ALA A 213 -13.05 -11.75 -5.73
C ALA A 213 -13.06 -10.93 -7.03
N SER A 214 -13.07 -9.60 -6.94
CA SER A 214 -12.91 -8.73 -8.11
C SER A 214 -11.62 -9.03 -8.87
N LEU A 215 -10.49 -9.12 -8.16
CA LEU A 215 -9.18 -9.42 -8.76
C LEU A 215 -9.16 -10.79 -9.43
N GLN A 216 -9.77 -11.79 -8.81
CA GLN A 216 -9.85 -13.14 -9.36
C GLN A 216 -10.74 -13.20 -10.61
N GLN A 217 -11.87 -12.48 -10.62
CA GLN A 217 -12.84 -12.53 -11.71
C GLN A 217 -12.43 -11.67 -12.91
N HIS A 218 -11.78 -10.52 -12.66
CA HIS A 218 -11.57 -9.50 -13.68
C HIS A 218 -10.09 -9.18 -13.96
N GLY A 219 -9.18 -9.63 -13.10
CA GLY A 219 -7.77 -9.21 -13.12
C GLY A 219 -7.56 -7.81 -12.55
N ALA A 220 -6.34 -7.52 -12.13
CA ALA A 220 -5.96 -6.30 -11.43
C ALA A 220 -6.31 -5.03 -12.21
N LYS A 221 -6.08 -5.03 -13.54
CA LYS A 221 -6.33 -3.85 -14.36
C LYS A 221 -7.80 -3.43 -14.36
N GLN A 222 -8.69 -4.39 -14.58
CA GLN A 222 -10.13 -4.12 -14.61
C GLN A 222 -10.69 -3.86 -13.21
N SER A 223 -10.20 -4.55 -12.18
CA SER A 223 -10.59 -4.27 -10.79
C SER A 223 -10.23 -2.84 -10.38
N VAL A 224 -9.02 -2.36 -10.70
CA VAL A 224 -8.63 -0.97 -10.42
C VAL A 224 -9.57 0.02 -11.12
N ALA A 225 -9.95 -0.25 -12.38
CA ALA A 225 -10.90 0.58 -13.11
C ALA A 225 -12.29 0.59 -12.44
N ASN A 226 -12.79 -0.56 -11.98
CA ASN A 226 -14.09 -0.66 -11.31
C ASN A 226 -14.14 0.12 -9.98
N TYR A 227 -13.01 0.28 -9.29
CA TYR A 227 -12.93 1.02 -8.02
C TYR A 227 -12.80 2.54 -8.18
N VAL A 228 -12.62 3.04 -9.41
CA VAL A 228 -12.50 4.49 -9.70
C VAL A 228 -13.40 4.98 -10.84
N GLY A 229 -14.24 4.08 -11.35
CA GLY A 229 -15.24 4.31 -12.38
C GLY A 229 -16.53 4.93 -11.85
#